data_AF-A0A7Y7NCD6-F1
#
_entry.id   AF-A0A7Y7NCD6-F1
#
_cell.length_a   1.000
_cell.length_b   1.000
_cell.length_c   1.000
_cell.angle_alpha   90.00
_cell.angle_beta   90.00
_cell.angle_gamma   90.00
#
_symmetry.space_group_name_H-M   'P 1'
#
loop_
_entity.id
_entity.type
_entity.pdbx_description
1 polymer ?
#
loop_
_entity_poly.entity_id
_entity_poly.type
_entity_poly.pdbx_seq_one_letter_code
_entity_poly.pdbx_strand_id
1 'polypeptide(L)'
;MTKIIAILKTSIEQNNTTSYKPLQIRRAILIQLAIQALLIVLYVTNSFSGPIDSWTSHSAPWMRTITYGAGKFVGVNNNNYIFYSADNAATWVDKTQGNYDDLIDVAYGNNIFVAVGYNIFTSNTVYYKSSDGISWTRTVLGGQDGISSIAYGNGKFISCGLNGAILTSGDGSTWIRQVSKTNENLSLCAYGNGKFAVFGSTVICTSSDGITWTVNSLSIPDHVFDVAFGNGKFVAVGYNGVSSTSVDAVTWSIINLPNITFFRSIAFGAGYFVAIDSSNSINSSIDGIVWKNRSSSSDWLQDITYGNGFFIAVGQNVIIQSGNVAISDTFSPVISSFTIPAVSNSLTISPINVTATDDIDVTGYMITANTATPSANGSNWSILPPTFYTLPSNTPKGVYTLYAWAKDASGKVSLPASAAVNITFPTLGVTIDGTGAGNINSDSGGITCPGNCSATYSTGSVVLLTEAPDSNSIFGGWSGGPCTLISGNCSVTVDTDKTIKATFTKADNARIGTTPYTTLTDAFAHSANGIILARSIEFSETQPLTVLIPTVFKGGYNADFTSNIDSLTTLIGSLDIQSGSLAVQGLTVR
;
A
#
# COMPACT_ATOMS: atom_id res chain seq x y z
N MET A 1 13.18 -31.96 32.40
CA MET A 1 12.52 -30.68 32.04
C MET A 1 11.10 -30.60 32.58
N THR A 2 10.19 -31.50 32.20
CA THR A 2 8.76 -31.52 32.63
C THR A 2 8.56 -31.62 34.15
N LYS A 3 9.40 -32.40 34.87
CA LYS A 3 9.35 -32.48 36.34
C LYS A 3 9.83 -31.21 37.05
N ILE A 4 10.77 -30.45 36.47
CA ILE A 4 11.30 -29.20 37.04
C ILE A 4 10.31 -28.06 36.79
N ILE A 5 9.70 -28.01 35.59
CA ILE A 5 8.63 -27.05 35.25
C ILE A 5 7.39 -27.29 36.12
N ALA A 6 7.06 -28.55 36.42
CA ALA A 6 5.96 -28.89 37.33
C ALA A 6 6.22 -28.36 38.76
N ILE A 7 7.42 -28.59 39.32
CA ILE A 7 7.80 -28.10 40.66
C ILE A 7 7.80 -26.56 40.72
N LEU A 8 8.22 -25.89 39.65
CA LEU A 8 8.21 -24.42 39.56
C LEU A 8 6.79 -23.85 39.44
N LYS A 9 5.88 -24.49 38.70
CA LYS A 9 4.46 -24.09 38.64
C LYS A 9 3.77 -24.20 39.99
N THR A 10 4.03 -25.28 40.75
CA THR A 10 3.45 -25.46 42.09
C THR A 10 3.95 -24.40 43.08
N SER A 11 5.20 -23.95 42.93
CA SER A 11 5.77 -22.88 43.77
C SER A 11 5.27 -21.47 43.41
N ILE A 12 4.83 -21.24 42.16
CA ILE A 12 4.24 -19.97 41.71
C ILE A 12 2.77 -19.87 42.12
N GLU A 13 2.01 -20.96 42.01
CA GLU A 13 0.59 -20.99 42.42
C GLU A 13 0.40 -20.83 43.93
N GLN A 14 1.34 -21.29 44.76
CA GLN A 14 1.32 -21.06 46.21
C GLN A 14 1.59 -19.60 46.63
N ASN A 15 2.12 -18.75 45.73
CA ASN A 15 2.47 -17.36 46.03
C ASN A 15 1.35 -16.34 45.73
N ASN A 16 0.23 -16.74 45.14
CA ASN A 16 -0.82 -15.82 44.67
C ASN A 16 -2.03 -15.64 45.61
N THR A 17 -2.00 -16.17 46.85
CA THR A 17 -3.21 -16.21 47.71
C THR A 17 -3.12 -15.54 49.08
N THR A 18 -2.13 -14.67 49.37
CA THR A 18 -2.16 -13.89 50.65
C THR A 18 -1.40 -12.56 50.56
N SER A 19 -1.89 -11.52 51.26
CA SER A 19 -1.24 -10.20 51.32
C SER A 19 0.07 -10.27 52.11
N TYR A 20 1.21 -9.88 51.52
CA TYR A 20 2.51 -9.97 52.20
C TYR A 20 3.30 -8.65 52.32
N LYS A 21 4.03 -8.56 53.45
CA LYS A 21 4.92 -7.47 53.87
C LYS A 21 6.15 -7.27 52.95
N PRO A 22 6.75 -6.07 52.88
CA PRO A 22 7.82 -5.68 51.94
C PRO A 22 9.08 -6.56 51.91
N LEU A 23 9.36 -7.36 52.95
CA LEU A 23 10.50 -8.28 53.00
C LEU A 23 10.33 -9.52 52.07
N GLN A 24 9.09 -9.96 51.87
CA GLN A 24 8.76 -11.13 51.02
C GLN A 24 8.88 -10.78 49.52
N ILE A 25 8.50 -9.56 49.14
CA ILE A 25 8.65 -9.03 47.77
C ILE A 25 10.14 -8.93 47.40
N ARG A 26 11.00 -8.44 48.30
CA ARG A 26 12.46 -8.41 48.05
C ARG A 26 13.05 -9.82 47.86
N ARG A 27 12.58 -10.81 48.62
CA ARG A 27 13.01 -12.21 48.45
C ARG A 27 12.52 -12.80 47.13
N ALA A 28 11.27 -12.54 46.73
CA ALA A 28 10.74 -12.98 45.44
C ALA A 28 11.52 -12.36 44.26
N ILE A 29 11.86 -11.06 44.32
CA ILE A 29 12.68 -10.38 43.31
C ILE A 29 14.11 -10.96 43.27
N LEU A 30 14.74 -11.20 44.42
CA LEU A 30 16.07 -11.83 44.49
C LEU A 30 16.07 -13.26 43.93
N ILE A 31 15.02 -14.04 44.19
CA ILE A 31 14.86 -15.38 43.62
C ILE A 31 14.61 -15.30 42.11
N GLN A 32 13.79 -14.35 41.63
CA GLN A 32 13.56 -14.12 40.20
C GLN A 32 14.87 -13.75 39.47
N LEU A 33 15.66 -12.84 40.05
CA LEU A 33 16.96 -12.42 39.52
C LEU A 33 17.98 -13.56 39.57
N ALA A 34 17.99 -14.38 40.63
CA ALA A 34 18.83 -15.56 40.72
C ALA A 34 18.42 -16.66 39.72
N ILE A 35 17.12 -16.83 39.45
CA ILE A 35 16.61 -17.74 38.42
C ILE A 35 16.97 -17.23 37.03
N GLN A 36 16.86 -15.93 36.75
CA GLN A 36 17.33 -15.32 35.50
C GLN A 36 18.84 -15.50 35.32
N ALA A 37 19.63 -15.24 36.36
CA ALA A 37 21.08 -15.46 36.32
C ALA A 37 21.43 -16.93 36.12
N LEU A 38 20.73 -17.86 36.78
CA LEU A 38 20.94 -19.30 36.62
C LEU A 38 20.48 -19.81 35.25
N LEU A 39 19.39 -19.27 34.68
CA LEU A 39 18.95 -19.56 33.31
C LEU A 39 19.93 -19.02 32.28
N ILE A 40 20.49 -17.83 32.49
CA ILE A 40 21.56 -17.26 31.66
C ILE A 40 22.81 -18.15 31.74
N VAL A 41 23.23 -18.58 32.95
CA VAL A 41 24.36 -19.50 33.14
C VAL A 41 24.08 -20.86 32.49
N LEU A 42 22.88 -21.43 32.66
CA LEU A 42 22.47 -22.69 32.02
C LEU A 42 22.37 -22.59 30.49
N TYR A 43 22.03 -21.42 29.95
CA TYR A 43 22.04 -21.14 28.50
C TYR A 43 23.48 -20.99 27.97
N VAL A 44 24.39 -20.44 28.78
CA VAL A 44 25.81 -20.32 28.47
C VAL A 44 26.55 -21.67 28.59
N THR A 45 26.12 -22.60 29.46
CA THR A 45 26.82 -23.88 29.70
C THR A 45 26.24 -25.09 28.97
N ASN A 46 25.04 -25.01 28.39
CA ASN A 46 24.48 -26.09 27.56
C ASN A 46 24.67 -25.78 26.08
N SER A 47 25.87 -26.06 25.56
CA SER A 47 26.14 -26.02 24.13
C SER A 47 25.45 -27.19 23.41
N PHE A 48 24.16 -27.04 23.10
CA PHE A 48 23.64 -27.74 21.93
C PHE A 48 24.31 -27.09 20.72
N SER A 49 25.11 -27.86 19.99
CA SER A 49 25.68 -27.43 18.71
C SER A 49 24.56 -27.01 17.77
N GLY A 50 24.45 -25.72 17.48
CA GLY A 50 23.47 -25.20 16.52
C GLY A 50 24.02 -25.27 15.10
N PRO A 51 23.20 -24.93 14.08
CA PRO A 51 23.67 -24.91 12.69
C PRO A 51 24.90 -24.00 12.46
N ILE A 52 25.07 -22.94 13.25
CA ILE A 52 26.23 -22.03 13.21
C ILE A 52 27.53 -22.68 13.73
N ASP A 53 27.45 -23.80 14.44
CA ASP A 53 28.61 -24.59 14.90
C ASP A 53 29.03 -25.66 13.87
N SER A 54 28.28 -25.83 12.78
CA SER A 54 28.61 -26.75 11.69
C SER A 54 29.24 -25.99 10.53
N TRP A 55 30.41 -26.41 10.06
CA TRP A 55 31.12 -25.82 8.93
C TRP A 55 31.70 -26.91 8.04
N THR A 56 31.51 -26.77 6.72
CA THR A 56 31.95 -27.75 5.72
C THR A 56 32.81 -27.06 4.67
N SER A 57 33.94 -27.69 4.32
CA SER A 57 34.84 -27.21 3.27
C SER A 57 34.49 -27.87 1.93
N HIS A 58 34.50 -27.08 0.86
CA HIS A 58 34.31 -27.55 -0.52
C HIS A 58 35.37 -26.94 -1.43
N SER A 59 35.79 -27.69 -2.44
CA SER A 59 36.64 -27.15 -3.50
C SER A 59 35.84 -26.15 -4.34
N ALA A 60 36.46 -25.01 -4.64
CA ALA A 60 35.86 -23.96 -5.46
C ALA A 60 36.96 -23.22 -6.25
N PRO A 61 36.61 -22.38 -7.23
CA PRO A 61 37.58 -21.45 -7.82
C PRO A 61 38.12 -20.47 -6.78
N TRP A 62 39.32 -19.95 -6.99
CA TRP A 62 39.83 -18.84 -6.17
C TRP A 62 38.97 -17.59 -6.36
N MET A 63 38.35 -17.12 -5.27
CA MET A 63 37.55 -15.91 -5.22
C MET A 63 38.18 -14.94 -4.22
N ARG A 64 38.23 -13.66 -4.60
CA ARG A 64 38.71 -12.59 -3.74
C ARG A 64 37.60 -12.06 -2.84
N THR A 65 36.41 -11.89 -3.41
CA THR A 65 35.23 -11.37 -2.74
C THR A 65 33.99 -12.13 -3.20
N ILE A 66 32.94 -12.10 -2.37
CA ILE A 66 31.68 -12.78 -2.62
C ILE A 66 30.50 -11.94 -2.12
N THR A 67 29.40 -11.95 -2.86
CA THR A 67 28.11 -11.40 -2.41
C THR A 67 26.98 -12.39 -2.66
N TYR A 68 25.86 -12.18 -2.00
CA TYR A 68 24.61 -12.88 -2.28
C TYR A 68 23.53 -11.91 -2.78
N GLY A 69 22.77 -12.33 -3.79
CA GLY A 69 21.71 -11.53 -4.40
C GLY A 69 20.92 -12.32 -5.44
N ALA A 70 19.70 -11.92 -5.76
CA ALA A 70 18.88 -12.55 -6.81
C ALA A 70 18.86 -14.11 -6.75
N GLY A 71 18.87 -14.68 -5.54
CA GLY A 71 18.88 -16.13 -5.30
C GLY A 71 20.20 -16.85 -5.55
N LYS A 72 21.33 -16.14 -5.71
CA LYS A 72 22.62 -16.71 -6.08
C LYS A 72 23.77 -16.08 -5.29
N PHE A 73 24.84 -16.84 -5.13
CA PHE A 73 26.14 -16.32 -4.74
C PHE A 73 26.90 -15.91 -5.99
N VAL A 74 27.57 -14.76 -5.94
CA VAL A 74 28.46 -14.26 -6.99
C VAL A 74 29.79 -13.94 -6.36
N GLY A 75 30.86 -14.52 -6.89
CA GLY A 75 32.22 -14.24 -6.47
C GLY A 75 33.06 -13.68 -7.62
N VAL A 76 33.97 -12.78 -7.29
CA VAL A 76 34.91 -12.20 -8.28
C VAL A 76 36.35 -12.30 -7.79
N ASN A 77 37.32 -12.24 -8.71
CA ASN A 77 38.74 -12.27 -8.37
C ASN A 77 39.62 -11.39 -9.29
N ASN A 78 40.93 -11.48 -9.06
CA ASN A 78 41.95 -10.95 -9.95
C ASN A 78 41.99 -11.69 -11.29
N ASN A 79 42.28 -10.98 -12.39
CA ASN A 79 42.18 -11.45 -13.77
C ASN A 79 40.74 -11.62 -14.30
N ASN A 80 39.80 -10.86 -13.76
CA ASN A 80 38.44 -10.68 -14.27
C ASN A 80 37.59 -11.95 -14.22
N TYR A 81 37.91 -12.91 -13.34
CA TYR A 81 36.99 -14.02 -13.18
C TYR A 81 35.76 -13.61 -12.40
N ILE A 82 34.62 -13.98 -12.95
CA ILE A 82 33.31 -13.85 -12.32
C ILE A 82 32.70 -15.23 -12.26
N PHE A 83 32.39 -15.69 -11.05
CA PHE A 83 31.76 -16.97 -10.80
C PHE A 83 30.39 -16.76 -10.17
N TYR A 84 29.47 -17.67 -10.44
CA TYR A 84 28.22 -17.72 -9.67
C TYR A 84 27.88 -19.15 -9.26
N SER A 85 27.10 -19.25 -8.18
CA SER A 85 26.46 -20.47 -7.72
C SER A 85 24.97 -20.21 -7.50
N ALA A 86 24.13 -21.05 -8.12
CA ALA A 86 22.68 -21.02 -7.95
C ALA A 86 22.15 -22.11 -6.99
N ASP A 87 23.05 -22.93 -6.45
CA ASP A 87 22.76 -24.12 -5.65
C ASP A 87 23.41 -24.04 -4.26
N ASN A 88 23.39 -22.85 -3.67
CA ASN A 88 23.91 -22.56 -2.33
C ASN A 88 25.40 -22.89 -2.16
N ALA A 89 26.21 -22.45 -3.11
CA ALA A 89 27.66 -22.61 -3.16
C ALA A 89 28.15 -24.06 -3.37
N ALA A 90 27.24 -24.99 -3.71
CA ALA A 90 27.62 -26.38 -3.97
C ALA A 90 28.40 -26.54 -5.28
N THR A 91 28.02 -25.80 -6.34
CA THR A 91 28.77 -25.75 -7.60
C THR A 91 28.97 -24.32 -8.10
N TRP A 92 30.08 -24.10 -8.81
CA TRP A 92 30.48 -22.78 -9.31
C TRP A 92 30.64 -22.80 -10.82
N VAL A 93 30.05 -21.80 -11.48
CA VAL A 93 30.10 -21.62 -12.93
C VAL A 93 30.88 -20.37 -13.28
N ASP A 94 31.87 -20.50 -14.16
CA ASP A 94 32.68 -19.40 -14.69
C ASP A 94 31.93 -18.62 -15.79
N LYS A 95 31.90 -17.28 -15.66
CA LYS A 95 31.30 -16.32 -16.60
C LYS A 95 32.26 -15.21 -17.03
N THR A 96 33.56 -15.47 -16.93
CA THR A 96 34.64 -14.56 -17.33
C THR A 96 34.50 -14.13 -18.78
N GLN A 97 34.63 -12.83 -19.03
CA GLN A 97 34.51 -12.23 -20.38
C GLN A 97 35.87 -11.94 -21.04
N GLY A 98 36.99 -12.39 -20.46
CA GLY A 98 38.31 -12.34 -21.08
C GLY A 98 39.02 -10.97 -21.09
N ASN A 99 38.53 -9.99 -20.32
CA ASN A 99 39.20 -8.69 -20.17
C ASN A 99 40.36 -8.73 -19.16
N TYR A 100 41.32 -7.81 -19.32
CA TYR A 100 42.48 -7.65 -18.43
C TYR A 100 42.19 -6.74 -17.22
N ASP A 101 41.18 -7.10 -16.43
CA ASP A 101 40.78 -6.32 -15.25
C ASP A 101 40.98 -7.13 -13.96
N ASP A 102 41.35 -6.48 -12.87
CA ASP A 102 41.29 -7.07 -11.54
C ASP A 102 40.01 -6.60 -10.85
N LEU A 103 39.13 -7.53 -10.48
CA LEU A 103 37.91 -7.22 -9.73
C LEU A 103 38.19 -7.34 -8.24
N ILE A 104 37.87 -6.28 -7.52
CA ILE A 104 38.28 -6.06 -6.13
C ILE A 104 37.16 -6.34 -5.14
N ASP A 105 35.94 -5.92 -5.48
CA ASP A 105 34.78 -5.99 -4.61
C ASP A 105 33.48 -6.11 -5.45
N VAL A 106 32.42 -6.68 -4.87
CA VAL A 106 31.12 -6.85 -5.51
C VAL A 106 29.97 -6.66 -4.51
N ALA A 107 28.97 -5.86 -4.89
CA ALA A 107 27.78 -5.65 -4.09
C ALA A 107 26.51 -5.98 -4.88
N TYR A 108 25.47 -6.40 -4.16
CA TYR A 108 24.12 -6.54 -4.68
C TYR A 108 23.18 -5.52 -4.06
N GLY A 109 22.34 -4.90 -4.89
CA GLY A 109 21.38 -3.89 -4.48
C GLY A 109 20.54 -3.40 -5.64
N ASN A 110 19.35 -2.84 -5.38
CA ASN A 110 18.44 -2.39 -6.44
C ASN A 110 18.18 -3.45 -7.53
N ASN A 111 18.13 -4.72 -7.14
CA ASN A 111 18.01 -5.89 -8.03
C ASN A 111 19.11 -6.03 -9.10
N ILE A 112 20.30 -5.47 -8.84
CA ILE A 112 21.47 -5.62 -9.70
C ILE A 112 22.71 -5.95 -8.86
N PHE A 113 23.63 -6.69 -9.45
CA PHE A 113 25.00 -6.81 -9.00
C PHE A 113 25.86 -5.74 -9.65
N VAL A 114 26.77 -5.19 -8.87
CA VAL A 114 27.81 -4.30 -9.37
C VAL A 114 29.16 -4.74 -8.80
N ALA A 115 30.10 -5.10 -9.68
CA ALA A 115 31.47 -5.40 -9.32
C ALA A 115 32.37 -4.23 -9.74
N VAL A 116 33.37 -3.94 -8.91
CA VAL A 116 34.30 -2.83 -9.10
C VAL A 116 35.73 -3.34 -9.19
N GLY A 117 36.55 -2.68 -9.98
CA GLY A 117 37.94 -3.08 -10.18
C GLY A 117 38.77 -2.05 -10.95
N TYR A 118 39.91 -2.48 -11.46
CA TYR A 118 40.74 -1.68 -12.35
C TYR A 118 41.31 -2.51 -13.49
N ASN A 119 41.60 -1.84 -14.60
CA ASN A 119 42.30 -2.44 -15.72
C ASN A 119 43.81 -2.49 -15.43
N ILE A 120 44.44 -3.67 -15.56
CA ILE A 120 45.84 -3.86 -15.10
C ILE A 120 46.88 -3.09 -15.94
N PHE A 121 46.53 -2.69 -17.17
CA PHE A 121 47.45 -1.96 -18.05
C PHE A 121 47.27 -0.45 -17.97
N THR A 122 46.01 0.01 -17.93
CA THR A 122 45.69 1.44 -17.93
C THR A 122 45.48 2.01 -16.54
N SER A 123 45.33 1.15 -15.53
CA SER A 123 44.92 1.52 -14.17
C SER A 123 43.57 2.23 -14.07
N ASN A 124 42.78 2.23 -15.15
CA ASN A 124 41.46 2.84 -15.16
C ASN A 124 40.47 2.03 -14.32
N THR A 125 39.64 2.71 -13.54
CA THR A 125 38.51 2.12 -12.83
C THR A 125 37.54 1.46 -13.80
N VAL A 126 37.09 0.26 -13.45
CA VAL A 126 36.08 -0.49 -14.21
C VAL A 126 34.92 -0.88 -13.30
N TYR A 127 33.71 -0.85 -13.86
CA TYR A 127 32.50 -1.37 -13.24
C TYR A 127 31.87 -2.41 -14.14
N TYR A 128 31.42 -3.50 -13.54
CA TYR A 128 30.62 -4.52 -14.19
C TYR A 128 29.25 -4.52 -13.55
N LYS A 129 28.20 -4.50 -14.36
CA LYS A 129 26.81 -4.56 -13.89
C LYS A 129 26.11 -5.79 -14.44
N SER A 130 25.28 -6.43 -13.62
CA SER A 130 24.42 -7.54 -14.03
C SER A 130 23.10 -7.54 -13.26
N SER A 131 21.98 -7.87 -13.91
CA SER A 131 20.69 -8.09 -13.22
C SER A 131 20.46 -9.54 -12.78
N ASP A 132 21.22 -10.48 -13.35
CA ASP A 132 21.00 -11.92 -13.16
C ASP A 132 22.19 -12.64 -12.49
N GLY A 133 23.34 -11.97 -12.38
CA GLY A 133 24.61 -12.49 -11.89
C GLY A 133 25.39 -13.29 -12.95
N ILE A 134 24.90 -13.35 -14.18
CA ILE A 134 25.39 -14.24 -15.24
C ILE A 134 25.89 -13.40 -16.43
N SER A 135 25.09 -12.44 -16.87
CA SER A 135 25.38 -11.58 -18.01
C SER A 135 25.81 -10.21 -17.50
N TRP A 136 27.05 -9.83 -17.81
CA TRP A 136 27.67 -8.62 -17.29
C TRP A 136 27.94 -7.60 -18.39
N THR A 137 27.66 -6.33 -18.07
CA THR A 137 27.99 -5.18 -18.91
C THR A 137 29.12 -4.40 -18.26
N ARG A 138 30.21 -4.21 -19.00
CA ARG A 138 31.42 -3.51 -18.54
C ARG A 138 31.35 -2.02 -18.88
N THR A 139 31.70 -1.17 -17.92
CA THR A 139 31.86 0.28 -18.07
C THR A 139 33.25 0.68 -17.57
N VAL A 140 33.94 1.57 -18.30
CA VAL A 140 35.25 2.10 -17.91
C VAL A 140 35.10 3.57 -17.56
N LEU A 141 35.66 3.98 -16.43
CA LEU A 141 35.90 5.38 -16.10
C LEU A 141 37.40 5.66 -16.20
N GLY A 142 37.78 6.86 -16.64
CA GLY A 142 39.18 7.27 -16.59
C GLY A 142 39.65 7.50 -15.16
N GLY A 143 40.92 7.17 -14.86
CA GLY A 143 41.52 7.40 -13.54
C GLY A 143 41.29 6.27 -12.53
N GLN A 144 41.78 6.46 -11.29
CA GLN A 144 41.73 5.49 -10.18
C GLN A 144 40.74 5.90 -9.06
N ASP A 145 39.61 6.47 -9.45
CA ASP A 145 38.69 7.12 -8.51
C ASP A 145 37.84 6.14 -7.67
N GLY A 146 37.55 4.93 -8.14
CA GLY A 146 36.64 4.02 -7.42
C GLY A 146 37.04 2.56 -7.57
N ILE A 147 38.07 2.11 -6.86
CA ILE A 147 38.68 0.79 -7.08
C ILE A 147 38.72 -0.10 -5.85
N SER A 148 38.38 0.43 -4.67
CA SER A 148 38.76 -0.23 -3.39
C SER A 148 37.62 -1.03 -2.76
N SER A 149 36.41 -0.50 -2.77
CA SER A 149 35.22 -1.15 -2.21
C SER A 149 33.95 -0.59 -2.81
N ILE A 150 32.86 -1.37 -2.76
CA ILE A 150 31.52 -0.98 -3.18
C ILE A 150 30.47 -1.38 -2.14
N ALA A 151 29.52 -0.49 -1.88
CA ALA A 151 28.40 -0.75 -0.98
C ALA A 151 27.10 -0.23 -1.58
N TYR A 152 25.98 -0.85 -1.21
CA TYR A 152 24.65 -0.41 -1.60
C TYR A 152 23.82 0.00 -0.38
N GLY A 153 23.11 1.12 -0.50
CA GLY A 153 22.26 1.65 0.55
C GLY A 153 21.41 2.80 0.05
N ASN A 154 20.30 3.10 0.72
CA ASN A 154 19.46 4.27 0.40
C ASN A 154 19.18 4.47 -1.12
N GLY A 155 18.94 3.37 -1.85
CA GLY A 155 18.66 3.39 -3.29
C GLY A 155 19.86 3.67 -4.21
N LYS A 156 21.10 3.67 -3.71
CA LYS A 156 22.31 3.97 -4.49
C LYS A 156 23.48 3.06 -4.13
N PHE A 157 24.34 2.82 -5.10
CA PHE A 157 25.69 2.30 -4.91
C PHE A 157 26.65 3.44 -4.59
N ILE A 158 27.59 3.17 -3.70
CA ILE A 158 28.76 4.01 -3.46
C ILE A 158 30.03 3.19 -3.71
N SER A 159 31.05 3.81 -4.26
CA SER A 159 32.40 3.23 -4.34
C SER A 159 33.44 4.26 -3.95
N CYS A 160 34.60 3.78 -3.52
CA CYS A 160 35.67 4.65 -3.04
C CYS A 160 37.04 4.22 -3.59
N GLY A 161 38.01 5.13 -3.52
CA GLY A 161 39.34 4.89 -4.02
C GLY A 161 40.35 5.97 -3.65
N LEU A 162 41.31 6.19 -4.55
CA LEU A 162 42.48 7.02 -4.27
C LEU A 162 42.15 8.51 -4.29
N ASN A 163 43.00 9.33 -3.67
CA ASN A 163 42.89 10.79 -3.65
C ASN A 163 41.51 11.29 -3.17
N GLY A 164 40.97 10.65 -2.13
CA GLY A 164 39.68 10.98 -1.53
C GLY A 164 38.48 10.74 -2.44
N ALA A 165 38.60 9.91 -3.48
CA ALA A 165 37.53 9.72 -4.42
C ALA A 165 36.37 8.89 -3.82
N ILE A 166 35.16 9.44 -3.95
CA ILE A 166 33.90 8.78 -3.63
C ILE A 166 33.00 8.94 -4.86
N LEU A 167 32.47 7.85 -5.39
CA LEU A 167 31.53 7.88 -6.51
C LEU A 167 30.20 7.28 -6.10
N THR A 168 29.12 7.81 -6.68
CA THR A 168 27.76 7.31 -6.46
C THR A 168 27.04 6.99 -7.75
N SER A 169 26.19 5.96 -7.71
CA SER A 169 25.36 5.55 -8.83
C SER A 169 24.01 5.02 -8.37
N GLY A 170 22.91 5.48 -8.97
CA GLY A 170 21.58 4.90 -8.70
C GLY A 170 21.27 3.67 -9.55
N ASP A 171 21.91 3.56 -10.72
CA ASP A 171 21.63 2.54 -11.74
C ASP A 171 22.76 1.51 -11.90
N GLY A 172 23.90 1.68 -11.21
CA GLY A 172 25.09 0.84 -11.31
C GLY A 172 25.89 1.01 -12.61
N SER A 173 25.53 1.99 -13.45
CA SER A 173 26.15 2.24 -14.77
C SER A 173 26.71 3.66 -14.88
N THR A 174 25.95 4.64 -14.39
CA THR A 174 26.31 6.05 -14.41
C THR A 174 26.86 6.43 -13.06
N TRP A 175 28.14 6.82 -13.00
CA TRP A 175 28.85 7.11 -11.77
C TRP A 175 29.27 8.58 -11.70
N ILE A 176 28.98 9.21 -10.57
CA ILE A 176 29.27 10.63 -10.33
C ILE A 176 30.25 10.73 -9.16
N ARG A 177 31.40 11.37 -9.40
CA ARG A 177 32.39 11.66 -8.36
C ARG A 177 31.87 12.79 -7.46
N GLN A 178 31.82 12.53 -6.15
CA GLN A 178 31.37 13.46 -5.13
C GLN A 178 32.56 14.17 -4.47
N VAL A 179 32.29 15.30 -3.82
CA VAL A 179 33.28 16.03 -3.04
C VAL A 179 33.37 15.41 -1.63
N SER A 180 34.39 14.60 -1.39
CA SER A 180 34.63 13.93 -0.10
C SER A 180 35.16 14.86 0.99
N LYS A 181 35.78 15.99 0.63
CA LYS A 181 36.49 16.94 1.53
C LYS A 181 37.77 16.37 2.18
N THR A 182 38.33 15.30 1.63
CA THR A 182 39.66 14.78 1.97
C THR A 182 40.42 14.41 0.70
N ASN A 183 41.75 14.34 0.79
CA ASN A 183 42.61 13.79 -0.26
C ASN A 183 43.21 12.43 0.14
N GLU A 184 42.85 11.90 1.30
CA GLU A 184 43.32 10.61 1.78
C GLU A 184 42.77 9.47 0.91
N ASN A 185 43.56 8.41 0.73
CA ASN A 185 43.07 7.21 0.06
C ASN A 185 41.99 6.54 0.91
N LEU A 186 40.87 6.22 0.27
CA LEU A 186 39.72 5.58 0.91
C LEU A 186 39.69 4.10 0.49
N SER A 187 39.48 3.21 1.45
CA SER A 187 39.67 1.77 1.28
C SER A 187 38.39 0.94 1.40
N LEU A 188 37.42 1.39 2.20
CA LEU A 188 36.22 0.60 2.52
C LEU A 188 35.00 1.48 2.52
N CYS A 189 33.86 0.91 2.11
CA CYS A 189 32.57 1.57 2.24
C CYS A 189 31.51 0.63 2.79
N ALA A 190 30.62 1.17 3.61
CA ALA A 190 29.51 0.45 4.19
C ALA A 190 28.28 1.35 4.28
N TYR A 191 27.11 0.71 4.40
CA TYR A 191 25.86 1.39 4.67
C TYR A 191 25.12 0.72 5.81
N GLY A 192 24.57 1.54 6.71
CA GLY A 192 23.86 1.08 7.89
C GLY A 192 23.18 2.22 8.62
N ASN A 193 22.08 1.94 9.31
CA ASN A 193 21.36 2.93 10.11
C ASN A 193 21.05 4.25 9.35
N GLY A 194 20.69 4.16 8.07
CA GLY A 194 20.40 5.34 7.24
C GLY A 194 21.63 6.16 6.80
N LYS A 195 22.85 5.63 6.99
CA LYS A 195 24.11 6.37 6.79
C LYS A 195 25.13 5.52 6.02
N PHE A 196 25.76 6.15 5.04
CA PHE A 196 26.98 5.69 4.39
C PHE A 196 28.21 6.06 5.22
N ALA A 197 29.16 5.15 5.30
CA ALA A 197 30.45 5.33 5.94
C ALA A 197 31.56 4.88 4.98
N VAL A 198 32.56 5.74 4.76
CA VAL A 198 33.71 5.47 3.88
C VAL A 198 34.99 5.72 4.66
N PHE A 199 35.85 4.71 4.76
CA PHE A 199 37.00 4.69 5.65
C PHE A 199 38.29 4.99 4.87
N GLY A 200 39.13 5.86 5.42
CA GLY A 200 40.56 5.95 5.11
C GLY A 200 41.39 5.33 6.24
N SER A 201 42.70 5.58 6.23
CA SER A 201 43.60 5.21 7.34
C SER A 201 43.40 6.08 8.59
N THR A 202 43.10 7.37 8.43
CA THR A 202 42.93 8.34 9.54
C THR A 202 41.62 9.09 9.53
N VAL A 203 40.83 8.97 8.46
CA VAL A 203 39.54 9.67 8.31
C VAL A 203 38.39 8.70 8.08
N ILE A 204 37.19 9.15 8.41
CA ILE A 204 35.93 8.53 8.01
C ILE A 204 35.00 9.58 7.42
N CYS A 205 34.59 9.36 6.18
CA CYS A 205 33.61 10.18 5.48
C CYS A 205 32.22 9.58 5.71
N THR A 206 31.26 10.40 6.15
CA THR A 206 29.88 9.95 6.36
C THR A 206 28.87 10.79 5.57
N SER A 207 27.78 10.16 5.16
CA SER A 207 26.69 10.80 4.41
C SER A 207 25.37 10.06 4.60
N SER A 208 24.24 10.75 4.67
CA SER A 208 22.91 10.13 4.67
C SER A 208 22.32 9.98 3.26
N ASP A 209 22.72 10.84 2.32
CA ASP A 209 22.16 10.91 0.96
C ASP A 209 23.09 10.32 -0.12
N GLY A 210 24.36 10.08 0.22
CA GLY A 210 25.44 9.65 -0.66
C GLY A 210 26.09 10.79 -1.46
N ILE A 211 25.61 12.02 -1.32
CA ILE A 211 26.00 13.17 -2.15
C ILE A 211 26.78 14.17 -1.30
N THR A 212 26.26 14.50 -0.12
CA THR A 212 26.88 15.46 0.80
C THR A 212 27.67 14.71 1.88
N TRP A 213 28.97 14.99 1.96
CA TRP A 213 29.89 14.25 2.83
C TRP A 213 30.43 15.11 3.98
N THR A 214 30.57 14.47 5.14
CA THR A 214 31.22 15.02 6.34
C THR A 214 32.43 14.16 6.68
N VAL A 215 33.60 14.79 6.84
CA VAL A 215 34.84 14.12 7.22
C VAL A 215 35.02 14.23 8.73
N ASN A 216 35.27 13.09 9.38
CA ASN A 216 35.63 13.01 10.78
C ASN A 216 36.97 12.27 10.92
N SER A 217 37.68 12.48 12.01
CA SER A 217 38.83 11.65 12.35
C SER A 217 38.38 10.24 12.71
N LEU A 218 39.05 9.23 12.17
CA LEU A 218 38.84 7.84 12.54
C LEU A 218 39.49 7.60 13.90
N SER A 219 38.69 7.29 14.92
CA SER A 219 39.19 7.05 16.27
C SER A 219 39.72 5.64 16.51
N ILE A 220 39.76 4.80 15.47
CA ILE A 220 40.30 3.44 15.52
C ILE A 220 41.82 3.54 15.25
N PRO A 221 42.70 3.06 16.14
CA PRO A 221 44.14 3.28 16.06
C PRO A 221 44.86 2.44 14.99
N ASP A 222 44.23 1.38 14.50
CA ASP A 222 44.80 0.40 13.60
C ASP A 222 43.97 0.27 12.30
N HIS A 223 44.55 -0.34 11.27
CA HIS A 223 43.90 -0.52 9.99
C HIS A 223 42.61 -1.36 10.09
N VAL A 224 41.51 -0.80 9.60
CA VAL A 224 40.24 -1.51 9.40
C VAL A 224 40.33 -2.28 8.08
N PHE A 225 40.04 -3.58 8.12
CA PHE A 225 40.03 -4.44 6.94
C PHE A 225 38.63 -4.61 6.36
N ASP A 226 37.60 -4.64 7.21
CA ASP A 226 36.22 -4.77 6.76
C ASP A 226 35.23 -4.30 7.83
N VAL A 227 33.99 -4.04 7.42
CA VAL A 227 32.91 -3.54 8.27
C VAL A 227 31.55 -4.11 7.86
N ALA A 228 30.85 -4.68 8.84
CA ALA A 228 29.47 -5.13 8.67
C ALA A 228 28.51 -4.25 9.47
N PHE A 229 27.30 -4.05 8.95
CA PHE A 229 26.20 -3.45 9.70
C PHE A 229 25.15 -4.50 10.06
N GLY A 230 24.75 -4.54 11.32
CA GLY A 230 23.78 -5.50 11.83
C GLY A 230 23.35 -5.18 13.26
N ASN A 231 22.21 -5.69 13.71
CA ASN A 231 21.70 -5.46 15.08
C ASN A 231 21.75 -3.98 15.51
N GLY A 232 21.50 -3.04 14.57
CA GLY A 232 21.49 -1.60 14.82
C GLY A 232 22.87 -0.92 14.94
N LYS A 233 23.97 -1.60 14.63
CA LYS A 233 25.33 -1.06 14.75
C LYS A 233 26.27 -1.53 13.62
N PHE A 234 27.28 -0.71 13.35
CA PHE A 234 28.45 -1.06 12.60
C PHE A 234 29.41 -1.84 13.50
N VAL A 235 30.03 -2.88 12.93
CA VAL A 235 31.13 -3.62 13.53
C VAL A 235 32.28 -3.62 12.53
N ALA A 236 33.35 -2.90 12.87
CA ALA A 236 34.58 -2.85 12.09
C ALA A 236 35.58 -3.85 12.67
N VAL A 237 36.29 -4.56 11.79
CA VAL A 237 37.32 -5.53 12.18
C VAL A 237 38.63 -5.20 11.48
N GLY A 238 39.76 -5.41 12.17
CA GLY A 238 41.03 -4.83 11.75
C GLY A 238 42.29 -5.52 12.27
N TYR A 239 43.41 -4.83 12.08
CA TYR A 239 44.74 -5.21 12.57
C TYR A 239 44.79 -5.25 14.12
N ASN A 240 45.75 -5.98 14.69
CA ASN A 240 45.90 -6.22 16.14
C ASN A 240 44.65 -6.79 16.83
N GLY A 241 43.84 -7.55 16.10
CA GLY A 241 42.61 -8.15 16.64
C GLY A 241 41.56 -7.11 17.05
N VAL A 242 41.64 -5.89 16.50
CA VAL A 242 40.67 -4.84 16.76
C VAL A 242 39.31 -5.25 16.22
N SER A 243 38.33 -5.27 17.11
CA SER A 243 36.90 -5.25 16.80
C SER A 243 36.33 -3.97 17.38
N SER A 244 35.62 -3.17 16.60
CA SER A 244 35.10 -1.88 17.07
C SER A 244 33.63 -1.76 16.71
N THR A 245 32.82 -1.17 17.59
CA THR A 245 31.39 -0.99 17.36
C THR A 245 31.00 0.49 17.34
N SER A 246 30.05 0.83 16.48
CA SER A 246 29.52 2.20 16.37
C SER A 246 28.06 2.17 15.93
N VAL A 247 27.21 3.01 16.52
CA VAL A 247 25.80 3.17 16.07
C VAL A 247 25.65 4.25 15.00
N ASP A 248 26.65 5.12 14.84
CA ASP A 248 26.60 6.32 14.01
C ASP A 248 27.72 6.41 12.97
N ALA A 249 28.62 5.43 12.93
CA ALA A 249 29.85 5.39 12.12
C ALA A 249 30.78 6.60 12.32
N VAL A 250 30.77 7.22 13.50
CA VAL A 250 31.65 8.33 13.87
C VAL A 250 32.32 8.05 15.20
N THR A 251 31.54 7.66 16.20
CA THR A 251 32.03 7.32 17.54
C THR A 251 32.20 5.81 17.65
N TRP A 252 33.42 5.35 17.91
CA TRP A 252 33.75 3.92 17.94
C TRP A 252 34.17 3.48 19.34
N SER A 253 33.54 2.40 19.82
CA SER A 253 33.98 1.67 21.01
C SER A 253 34.91 0.56 20.57
N ILE A 254 36.18 0.62 21.00
CA ILE A 254 37.23 -0.32 20.60
C ILE A 254 37.29 -1.51 21.55
N ILE A 255 37.41 -2.71 20.98
CA ILE A 255 37.62 -3.98 21.65
C ILE A 255 38.91 -4.60 21.12
N ASN A 256 39.88 -4.82 22.01
CA ASN A 256 41.15 -5.47 21.67
C ASN A 256 41.08 -6.96 22.00
N LEU A 257 41.32 -7.82 21.01
CA LEU A 257 41.31 -9.27 21.17
C LEU A 257 42.76 -9.81 21.13
N PRO A 258 43.41 -10.05 22.28
CA PRO A 258 44.85 -10.29 22.36
C PRO A 258 45.33 -11.59 21.67
N ASN A 259 44.42 -12.52 21.37
CA ASN A 259 44.74 -13.80 20.75
C ASN A 259 44.51 -13.81 19.22
N ILE A 260 44.09 -12.68 18.65
CA ILE A 260 43.82 -12.54 17.22
C ILE A 260 44.78 -11.51 16.65
N THR A 261 45.58 -11.90 15.66
CA THR A 261 46.54 -10.97 15.03
C THR A 261 45.82 -9.93 14.19
N PHE A 262 44.86 -10.35 13.37
CA PHE A 262 43.94 -9.47 12.65
C PHE A 262 42.73 -10.25 12.13
N PHE A 263 41.64 -9.54 11.84
CA PHE A 263 40.54 -10.06 11.03
C PHE A 263 40.67 -9.61 9.58
N ARG A 264 40.20 -10.43 8.63
CA ARG A 264 40.25 -10.13 7.18
C ARG A 264 38.93 -9.59 6.64
N SER A 265 37.83 -10.20 7.04
CA SER A 265 36.49 -9.90 6.52
C SER A 265 35.42 -10.27 7.55
N ILE A 266 34.28 -9.60 7.50
CA ILE A 266 33.14 -9.77 8.39
C ILE A 266 31.81 -9.65 7.62
N ALA A 267 30.90 -10.58 7.88
CA ALA A 267 29.51 -10.51 7.39
C ALA A 267 28.52 -10.47 8.55
N PHE A 268 27.35 -9.89 8.31
CA PHE A 268 26.22 -9.98 9.21
C PHE A 268 25.05 -10.72 8.58
N GLY A 269 24.41 -11.60 9.34
CA GLY A 269 23.27 -12.39 8.89
C GLY A 269 22.69 -13.26 9.99
N ALA A 270 21.39 -13.55 9.94
CA ALA A 270 20.69 -14.35 10.95
C ALA A 270 20.96 -13.91 12.42
N GLY A 271 21.18 -12.62 12.65
CA GLY A 271 21.49 -12.07 13.98
C GLY A 271 22.94 -12.24 14.43
N TYR A 272 23.81 -12.84 13.63
CA TYR A 272 25.23 -13.03 13.90
C TYR A 272 26.10 -12.13 13.03
N PHE A 273 27.13 -11.55 13.65
CA PHE A 273 28.36 -11.17 12.99
C PHE A 273 29.26 -12.40 12.88
N VAL A 274 29.83 -12.66 11.70
CA VAL A 274 30.77 -13.75 11.48
C VAL A 274 32.00 -13.20 10.76
N ALA A 275 33.18 -13.39 11.34
CA ALA A 275 34.44 -12.84 10.85
C ALA A 275 35.49 -13.93 10.66
N ILE A 276 36.33 -13.73 9.64
CA ILE A 276 37.51 -14.55 9.34
C ILE A 276 38.74 -13.89 9.94
N ASP A 277 39.57 -14.65 10.65
CA ASP A 277 40.85 -14.14 11.18
C ASP A 277 42.09 -14.55 10.37
N SER A 278 43.24 -13.98 10.75
CA SER A 278 44.55 -14.23 10.17
C SER A 278 44.97 -15.70 10.18
N SER A 279 44.41 -16.48 11.11
CA SER A 279 44.67 -17.91 11.32
C SER A 279 43.66 -18.79 10.57
N ASN A 280 42.91 -18.21 9.62
CA ASN A 280 41.86 -18.85 8.84
C ASN A 280 40.75 -19.45 9.71
N SER A 281 40.49 -18.87 10.88
CA SER A 281 39.40 -19.28 11.74
C SER A 281 38.14 -18.47 11.51
N ILE A 282 37.00 -19.12 11.71
CA ILE A 282 35.67 -18.54 11.65
C ILE A 282 35.22 -18.21 13.07
N ASN A 283 34.99 -16.93 13.34
CA ASN A 283 34.57 -16.42 14.63
C ASN A 283 33.18 -15.81 14.51
N SER A 284 32.30 -16.04 15.47
CA SER A 284 30.97 -15.43 15.49
C SER A 284 30.75 -14.56 16.73
N SER A 285 29.91 -13.54 16.59
CA SER A 285 29.44 -12.72 17.69
C SER A 285 28.00 -12.28 17.44
N ILE A 286 27.18 -12.13 18.49
CA ILE A 286 25.84 -11.52 18.37
C ILE A 286 25.87 -10.00 18.60
N ASP A 287 26.96 -9.50 19.18
CA ASP A 287 27.09 -8.11 19.63
C ASP A 287 28.34 -7.40 19.05
N GLY A 288 29.20 -8.10 18.31
CA GLY A 288 30.46 -7.56 17.81
C GLY A 288 31.49 -7.28 18.91
N ILE A 289 31.29 -7.80 20.12
CA ILE A 289 32.16 -7.57 21.29
C ILE A 289 32.70 -8.91 21.78
N VAL A 290 31.80 -9.86 22.05
CA VAL A 290 32.16 -11.19 22.51
C VAL A 290 32.22 -12.14 21.32
N TRP A 291 33.40 -12.66 21.05
CA TRP A 291 33.67 -13.53 19.91
C TRP A 291 33.87 -14.98 20.36
N LYS A 292 33.20 -15.89 19.66
CA LYS A 292 33.36 -17.34 19.82
C LYS A 292 33.94 -17.94 18.53
N ASN A 293 35.07 -18.62 18.64
CA ASN A 293 35.61 -19.44 17.57
C ASN A 293 34.65 -20.62 17.27
N ARG A 294 34.26 -20.79 16.01
CA ARG A 294 33.32 -21.82 15.54
C ARG A 294 33.99 -22.91 14.73
N SER A 295 35.00 -22.55 13.95
CA SER A 295 35.73 -23.46 13.07
C SER A 295 37.10 -22.87 12.73
N SER A 296 37.99 -23.71 12.23
CA SER A 296 39.31 -23.33 11.71
C SER A 296 39.58 -24.06 10.40
N SER A 297 40.21 -23.38 9.45
CA SER A 297 40.64 -23.95 8.18
C SER A 297 42.15 -24.00 8.06
N SER A 298 42.67 -24.99 7.32
CA SER A 298 44.05 -24.95 6.85
C SER A 298 44.22 -24.01 5.65
N ASP A 299 43.14 -23.73 4.94
CA ASP A 299 43.16 -23.00 3.67
C ASP A 299 43.03 -21.49 3.90
N TRP A 300 43.70 -20.71 3.05
CA TRP A 300 43.67 -19.24 3.09
C TRP A 300 42.27 -18.73 2.73
N LEU A 301 41.64 -18.03 3.68
CA LEU A 301 40.33 -17.39 3.50
C LEU A 301 40.49 -15.87 3.30
N GLN A 302 39.63 -15.30 2.46
CA GLN A 302 39.74 -13.92 1.98
C GLN A 302 38.52 -13.08 2.37
N ASP A 303 37.32 -13.59 2.11
CA ASP A 303 36.07 -12.84 2.27
C ASP A 303 34.93 -13.74 2.75
N ILE A 304 33.88 -13.17 3.35
CA ILE A 304 32.70 -13.88 3.82
C ILE A 304 31.43 -13.11 3.49
N THR A 305 30.37 -13.81 3.09
CA THR A 305 29.03 -13.23 2.95
C THR A 305 27.98 -14.09 3.66
N TYR A 306 26.84 -13.50 3.95
CA TYR A 306 25.63 -14.22 4.33
C TYR A 306 24.62 -14.23 3.18
N GLY A 307 23.99 -15.36 2.92
CA GLY A 307 23.01 -15.52 1.85
C GLY A 307 22.22 -16.82 1.95
N ASN A 308 20.93 -16.78 1.65
CA ASN A 308 20.04 -17.94 1.66
C ASN A 308 20.13 -18.84 2.91
N GLY A 309 20.35 -18.25 4.09
CA GLY A 309 20.51 -19.02 5.33
C GLY A 309 21.92 -19.53 5.63
N PHE A 310 22.91 -19.24 4.79
CA PHE A 310 24.28 -19.72 4.95
C PHE A 310 25.26 -18.56 5.08
N PHE A 311 26.30 -18.75 5.90
CA PHE A 311 27.53 -17.98 5.77
C PHE A 311 28.48 -18.75 4.85
N ILE A 312 29.02 -18.06 3.84
CA ILE A 312 29.97 -18.61 2.88
C ILE A 312 31.26 -17.78 2.97
N ALA A 313 32.33 -18.40 3.49
CA ALA A 313 33.67 -17.86 3.44
C ALA A 313 34.39 -18.39 2.19
N VAL A 314 35.01 -17.52 1.40
CA VAL A 314 35.75 -17.87 0.18
C VAL A 314 37.26 -17.69 0.38
N GLY A 315 38.04 -18.47 -0.37
CA GLY A 315 39.50 -18.50 -0.24
C GLY A 315 40.22 -18.98 -1.49
N GLN A 316 41.50 -19.30 -1.35
CA GLN A 316 42.32 -19.80 -2.45
C GLN A 316 41.94 -21.25 -2.79
N ASN A 317 41.05 -21.39 -3.78
CA ASN A 317 40.49 -22.65 -4.27
C ASN A 317 39.59 -23.41 -3.28
N VAL A 318 38.99 -22.69 -2.33
CA VAL A 318 38.15 -23.26 -1.27
C VAL A 318 36.97 -22.36 -0.97
N ILE A 319 35.86 -22.97 -0.53
CA ILE A 319 34.87 -22.29 0.30
C ILE A 319 34.66 -23.04 1.61
N ILE A 320 34.24 -22.31 2.64
CA ILE A 320 33.73 -22.89 3.87
C ILE A 320 32.32 -22.39 4.11
N GLN A 321 31.38 -23.32 4.23
CA GLN A 321 29.97 -23.08 4.36
C GLN A 321 29.48 -23.50 5.74
N SER A 322 28.72 -22.63 6.40
CA SER A 322 28.04 -22.96 7.66
C SER A 322 26.92 -23.98 7.45
N GLY A 323 26.39 -24.57 8.52
CA GLY A 323 25.04 -25.14 8.49
C GLY A 323 24.00 -24.07 8.13
N ASN A 324 22.78 -24.48 7.75
CA ASN A 324 21.71 -23.54 7.46
C ASN A 324 21.26 -22.86 8.76
N VAL A 325 21.64 -21.59 8.92
CA VAL A 325 21.34 -20.71 10.04
C VAL A 325 20.23 -19.71 9.68
N ALA A 326 19.42 -19.98 8.65
CA ALA A 326 18.25 -19.16 8.38
C ALA A 326 17.45 -18.99 9.67
N ILE A 327 17.10 -17.73 9.98
CA ILE A 327 16.02 -17.46 10.92
C ILE A 327 14.76 -18.03 10.24
N SER A 328 14.36 -19.21 10.67
CA SER A 328 13.09 -19.76 10.24
C SER A 328 12.04 -18.85 10.84
N ASP A 329 11.41 -18.04 9.99
CA ASP A 329 10.09 -17.50 10.25
C ASP A 329 9.26 -18.68 10.76
N THR A 330 8.83 -18.64 12.02
CA THR A 330 8.02 -19.70 12.62
C THR A 330 6.62 -19.23 12.98
N PHE A 331 6.37 -17.92 13.00
CA PHE A 331 5.09 -17.35 13.39
C PHE A 331 4.38 -16.75 12.18
N SER A 332 3.06 -16.88 12.11
CA SER A 332 2.30 -16.09 11.15
C SER A 332 2.19 -14.65 11.65
N PRO A 333 2.05 -13.66 10.76
CA PRO A 333 1.77 -12.29 11.15
C PRO A 333 0.55 -12.17 12.06
N VAL A 334 0.55 -11.14 12.92
CA VAL A 334 -0.53 -10.84 13.85
C VAL A 334 -1.10 -9.46 13.54
N ILE A 335 -2.41 -9.39 13.29
CA ILE A 335 -3.11 -8.10 13.18
C ILE A 335 -3.35 -7.54 14.57
N SER A 336 -2.68 -6.43 14.88
CA SER A 336 -2.75 -5.73 16.16
C SER A 336 -3.90 -4.72 16.23
N SER A 337 -4.37 -4.21 15.09
CA SER A 337 -5.54 -3.35 14.98
C SER A 337 -6.23 -3.50 13.63
N PHE A 338 -7.56 -3.52 13.66
CA PHE A 338 -8.40 -3.39 12.47
C PHE A 338 -9.61 -2.54 12.82
N THR A 339 -9.76 -1.39 12.17
CA THR A 339 -10.87 -0.46 12.41
C THR A 339 -11.51 -0.03 11.09
N ILE A 340 -12.84 -0.03 11.08
CA ILE A 340 -13.68 0.45 9.98
C ILE A 340 -14.81 1.32 10.57
N PRO A 341 -15.48 2.17 9.77
CA PRO A 341 -16.64 2.92 10.22
C PRO A 341 -17.79 1.99 10.61
N ALA A 342 -18.49 2.28 11.70
CA ALA A 342 -19.64 1.48 12.13
C ALA A 342 -20.83 1.53 11.14
N VAL A 343 -20.94 2.63 10.38
CA VAL A 343 -21.97 2.85 9.37
C VAL A 343 -21.31 3.38 8.11
N SER A 344 -21.74 2.89 6.95
CA SER A 344 -21.40 3.49 5.65
C SER A 344 -22.68 3.76 4.86
N ASN A 345 -22.70 4.89 4.16
CA ASN A 345 -23.80 5.29 3.28
C ASN A 345 -23.49 5.03 1.78
N SER A 346 -22.41 4.30 1.53
CA SER A 346 -21.86 3.93 0.24
C SER A 346 -21.29 2.50 0.28
N LEU A 347 -21.18 1.87 -0.89
CA LEU A 347 -20.53 0.56 -1.05
C LEU A 347 -19.00 0.63 -0.91
N THR A 348 -18.40 1.82 -1.01
CA THR A 348 -16.99 2.05 -0.71
C THR A 348 -16.84 2.48 0.75
N ILE A 349 -16.30 1.59 1.57
CA ILE A 349 -16.13 1.76 3.01
C ILE A 349 -14.76 2.41 3.26
N SER A 350 -14.76 3.59 3.88
CA SER A 350 -13.57 4.39 4.19
C SER A 350 -13.87 5.34 5.35
N PRO A 351 -12.90 5.65 6.24
CA PRO A 351 -11.51 5.14 6.24
C PRO A 351 -11.40 3.77 6.90
N ILE A 352 -10.47 2.96 6.42
CA ILE A 352 -10.05 1.70 7.05
C ILE A 352 -8.63 1.86 7.58
N ASN A 353 -8.37 1.36 8.80
CA ASN A 353 -7.01 1.24 9.33
C ASN A 353 -6.72 -0.20 9.70
N VAL A 354 -5.57 -0.72 9.25
CA VAL A 354 -5.04 -2.04 9.60
C VAL A 354 -3.61 -1.86 10.08
N THR A 355 -3.28 -2.44 11.23
CA THR A 355 -1.89 -2.58 11.68
C THR A 355 -1.60 -4.05 11.97
N ALA A 356 -0.44 -4.51 11.52
CA ALA A 356 0.03 -5.87 11.76
C ALA A 356 1.50 -5.85 12.12
N THR A 357 1.91 -6.86 12.88
CA THR A 357 3.30 -7.08 13.29
C THR A 357 3.68 -8.52 13.01
N ASP A 358 4.96 -8.76 12.79
CA ASP A 358 5.53 -10.07 12.53
C ASP A 358 6.93 -10.16 13.17
N ASP A 359 7.47 -11.36 13.39
CA ASP A 359 8.82 -11.55 13.92
C ASP A 359 9.92 -11.25 12.90
N ILE A 360 9.60 -11.36 11.60
CA ILE A 360 10.47 -10.91 10.51
C ILE A 360 9.90 -9.68 9.83
N ASP A 361 8.79 -9.80 9.10
CA ASP A 361 8.20 -8.70 8.32
C ASP A 361 6.78 -9.04 7.82
N VAL A 362 5.92 -8.01 7.74
CA VAL A 362 4.64 -8.08 7.04
C VAL A 362 4.80 -7.58 5.61
N THR A 363 4.59 -8.44 4.62
CA THR A 363 4.80 -8.12 3.19
C THR A 363 3.50 -7.93 2.39
N GLY A 364 2.35 -8.22 2.99
CA GLY A 364 1.08 -8.05 2.32
C GLY A 364 -0.09 -7.90 3.28
N TYR A 365 -1.06 -7.10 2.84
CA TYR A 365 -2.34 -6.88 3.49
C TYR A 365 -3.48 -7.17 2.51
N MET A 366 -4.59 -7.72 3.01
CA MET A 366 -5.81 -7.94 2.23
C MET A 366 -7.04 -7.72 3.11
N ILE A 367 -8.11 -7.22 2.50
CA ILE A 367 -9.43 -7.18 3.12
C ILE A 367 -10.38 -8.05 2.29
N THR A 368 -11.19 -8.87 2.95
CA THR A 368 -12.21 -9.71 2.32
C THR A 368 -13.58 -9.52 2.99
N ALA A 369 -14.64 -9.86 2.27
CA ALA A 369 -16.01 -9.92 2.82
C ALA A 369 -16.45 -11.35 3.17
N ASN A 370 -15.50 -12.30 3.26
CA ASN A 370 -15.75 -13.68 3.63
C ASN A 370 -14.65 -14.19 4.57
N THR A 371 -14.94 -15.28 5.28
CA THR A 371 -14.09 -15.86 6.32
C THR A 371 -12.99 -16.78 5.78
N ALA A 372 -12.95 -17.06 4.48
CA ALA A 372 -11.99 -18.01 3.93
C ALA A 372 -10.59 -17.37 3.90
N THR A 373 -9.61 -18.09 4.45
CA THR A 373 -8.22 -17.66 4.42
C THR A 373 -7.76 -17.48 2.97
N PRO A 374 -7.28 -16.28 2.58
CA PRO A 374 -6.78 -16.03 1.24
C PRO A 374 -5.54 -16.89 0.95
N SER A 375 -5.39 -17.29 -0.31
CA SER A 375 -4.12 -17.87 -0.77
C SER A 375 -3.00 -16.85 -0.69
N ALA A 376 -1.87 -17.21 -0.10
CA ALA A 376 -0.69 -16.35 0.01
C ALA A 376 -0.14 -15.89 -1.35
N ASN A 377 -0.36 -16.69 -2.40
CA ASN A 377 0.06 -16.42 -3.78
C ASN A 377 -1.03 -15.73 -4.62
N GLY A 378 -2.13 -15.29 -4.01
CA GLY A 378 -3.18 -14.54 -4.71
C GLY A 378 -2.70 -13.18 -5.21
N SER A 379 -3.27 -12.67 -6.30
CA SER A 379 -2.90 -11.36 -6.87
C SER A 379 -3.40 -10.15 -6.07
N ASN A 380 -4.30 -10.36 -5.11
CA ASN A 380 -5.05 -9.28 -4.45
C ASN A 380 -4.40 -8.73 -3.17
N TRP A 381 -3.14 -9.10 -2.91
CA TRP A 381 -2.37 -8.59 -1.76
C TRP A 381 -1.80 -7.20 -2.07
N SER A 382 -1.93 -6.28 -1.13
CA SER A 382 -1.31 -4.95 -1.17
C SER A 382 -0.10 -4.89 -0.25
N ILE A 383 1.00 -4.26 -0.69
CA ILE A 383 2.20 -4.06 0.16
C ILE A 383 1.92 -3.07 1.30
N LEU A 384 1.00 -2.13 1.09
CA LEU A 384 0.59 -1.15 2.11
C LEU A 384 -0.79 -1.52 2.69
N PRO A 385 -1.07 -1.17 3.96
CA PRO A 385 -2.40 -1.32 4.56
C PRO A 385 -3.49 -0.65 3.71
N PRO A 386 -4.55 -1.37 3.28
CA PRO A 386 -5.64 -0.79 2.52
C PRO A 386 -6.39 0.25 3.35
N THR A 387 -6.70 1.40 2.74
CA THR A 387 -7.44 2.50 3.37
C THR A 387 -8.94 2.48 3.06
N PHE A 388 -9.37 1.62 2.14
CA PHE A 388 -10.77 1.44 1.77
C PHE A 388 -11.04 0.02 1.28
N TYR A 389 -12.32 -0.35 1.22
CA TYR A 389 -12.80 -1.59 0.60
C TYR A 389 -14.14 -1.32 -0.10
N THR A 390 -14.33 -1.87 -1.31
CA THR A 390 -15.57 -1.69 -2.08
C THR A 390 -16.32 -3.01 -2.19
N LEU A 391 -17.57 -3.02 -1.71
CA LEU A 391 -18.50 -4.13 -1.85
C LEU A 391 -19.03 -4.23 -3.30
N PRO A 392 -19.50 -5.42 -3.76
CA PRO A 392 -20.14 -5.57 -5.06
C PRO A 392 -21.28 -4.57 -5.30
N SER A 393 -21.47 -4.11 -6.53
CA SER A 393 -22.44 -3.06 -6.90
C SER A 393 -23.90 -3.35 -6.51
N ASN A 394 -24.25 -4.64 -6.36
CA ASN A 394 -25.61 -5.09 -6.06
C ASN A 394 -25.79 -5.48 -4.58
N THR A 395 -24.86 -5.08 -3.71
CA THR A 395 -24.92 -5.41 -2.29
C THR A 395 -26.11 -4.70 -1.62
N PRO A 396 -27.04 -5.45 -0.99
CA PRO A 396 -28.16 -4.85 -0.26
C PRO A 396 -27.72 -4.03 0.96
N LYS A 397 -28.65 -3.23 1.50
CA LYS A 397 -28.46 -2.63 2.83
C LYS A 397 -28.43 -3.70 3.90
N GLY A 398 -27.62 -3.50 4.94
CA GLY A 398 -27.49 -4.44 6.04
C GLY A 398 -26.11 -4.43 6.67
N VAL A 399 -25.91 -5.31 7.65
CA VAL A 399 -24.64 -5.45 8.35
C VAL A 399 -23.73 -6.42 7.61
N TYR A 400 -22.52 -5.98 7.31
CA TYR A 400 -21.48 -6.77 6.67
C TYR A 400 -20.25 -6.83 7.56
N THR A 401 -19.66 -8.02 7.67
CA THR A 401 -18.40 -8.20 8.37
C THR A 401 -17.27 -8.26 7.36
N LEU A 402 -16.30 -7.37 7.51
CA LEU A 402 -15.05 -7.42 6.77
C LEU A 402 -13.99 -8.15 7.60
N TYR A 403 -13.05 -8.78 6.91
CA TYR A 403 -11.93 -9.50 7.49
C TYR A 403 -10.64 -8.94 6.94
N ALA A 404 -9.76 -8.46 7.82
CA ALA A 404 -8.41 -8.06 7.47
C ALA A 404 -7.45 -9.25 7.63
N TRP A 405 -6.50 -9.35 6.72
CA TRP A 405 -5.46 -10.37 6.67
C TRP A 405 -4.10 -9.71 6.46
N ALA A 406 -3.07 -10.32 7.04
CA ALA A 406 -1.67 -9.98 6.80
C ALA A 406 -0.92 -11.24 6.35
N LYS A 407 0.12 -11.08 5.53
CA LYS A 407 1.04 -12.15 5.16
C LYS A 407 2.50 -11.71 5.28
N ASP A 408 3.37 -12.68 5.51
CA ASP A 408 4.81 -12.48 5.56
C ASP A 408 5.47 -12.81 4.19
N ALA A 409 6.80 -12.73 4.14
CA ALA A 409 7.61 -13.09 2.99
C ALA A 409 7.68 -14.61 2.75
N SER A 410 7.49 -15.42 3.79
CA SER A 410 7.55 -16.88 3.74
C SER A 410 6.24 -17.51 3.24
N GLY A 411 5.19 -16.71 3.08
CA GLY A 411 3.89 -17.09 2.55
C GLY A 411 2.91 -17.56 3.62
N LYS A 412 3.13 -17.30 4.90
CA LYS A 412 2.11 -17.57 5.92
C LYS A 412 1.15 -16.39 6.02
N VAL A 413 -0.08 -16.73 6.36
CA VAL A 413 -1.19 -15.79 6.49
C VAL A 413 -1.63 -15.73 7.95
N SER A 414 -1.93 -14.53 8.42
CA SER A 414 -2.43 -14.27 9.76
C SER A 414 -3.78 -14.96 10.02
N LEU A 415 -4.15 -15.07 11.29
CA LEU A 415 -5.58 -15.19 11.63
C LEU A 415 -6.29 -13.88 11.23
N PRO A 416 -7.59 -13.93 10.86
CA PRO A 416 -8.29 -12.72 10.46
C PRO A 416 -8.64 -11.86 11.67
N ALA A 417 -8.48 -10.54 11.53
CA ALA A 417 -9.20 -9.59 12.37
C ALA A 417 -10.50 -9.20 11.66
N SER A 418 -11.59 -9.02 12.41
CA SER A 418 -12.89 -8.70 11.82
C SER A 418 -13.53 -7.47 12.44
N ALA A 419 -14.30 -6.75 11.62
CA ALA A 419 -15.08 -5.62 12.05
C ALA A 419 -16.35 -5.53 11.19
N ALA A 420 -17.46 -5.09 11.79
CA ALA A 420 -18.75 -4.99 11.13
C ALA A 420 -19.07 -3.55 10.75
N VAL A 421 -19.66 -3.37 9.57
CA VAL A 421 -20.18 -2.10 9.07
C VAL A 421 -21.64 -2.28 8.68
N ASN A 422 -22.49 -1.35 9.10
CA ASN A 422 -23.87 -1.29 8.65
C ASN A 422 -23.96 -0.42 7.39
N ILE A 423 -24.26 -1.04 6.26
CA ILE A 423 -24.50 -0.35 4.99
C ILE A 423 -25.95 0.17 5.01
N THR A 424 -26.06 1.48 4.89
CA THR A 424 -27.31 2.21 4.78
C THR A 424 -27.31 3.01 3.50
N PHE A 425 -28.48 3.36 2.99
CA PHE A 425 -28.60 4.18 1.78
C PHE A 425 -29.65 5.25 2.05
N PRO A 426 -29.38 6.53 1.70
CA PRO A 426 -30.39 7.57 1.79
C PRO A 426 -31.60 7.25 0.89
N THR A 427 -32.78 7.66 1.36
CA THR A 427 -34.07 7.46 0.70
C THR A 427 -34.49 8.72 -0.04
N LEU A 428 -34.82 8.60 -1.31
CA LEU A 428 -35.50 9.63 -2.08
C LEU A 428 -36.97 9.24 -2.22
N GLY A 429 -37.84 10.05 -1.61
CA GLY A 429 -39.29 9.96 -1.75
C GLY A 429 -39.84 11.02 -2.70
N VAL A 430 -40.94 10.69 -3.37
CA VAL A 430 -41.74 11.62 -4.17
C VAL A 430 -43.17 11.65 -3.65
N THR A 431 -43.75 12.83 -3.51
CA THR A 431 -45.17 13.00 -3.17
C THR A 431 -45.89 13.68 -4.32
N ILE A 432 -47.03 13.14 -4.73
CA ILE A 432 -47.93 13.79 -5.69
C ILE A 432 -48.98 14.58 -4.91
N ASP A 433 -49.22 15.83 -5.31
CA ASP A 433 -50.25 16.69 -4.71
C ASP A 433 -51.00 17.52 -5.76
N GLY A 434 -52.05 18.22 -5.32
CA GLY A 434 -52.89 19.09 -6.14
C GLY A 434 -54.19 18.43 -6.60
N THR A 435 -54.89 19.11 -7.49
CA THR A 435 -56.22 18.69 -7.97
C THR A 435 -56.18 17.87 -9.26
N GLY A 436 -55.01 17.79 -9.90
CA GLY A 436 -54.76 17.00 -11.10
C GLY A 436 -54.09 15.66 -10.78
N ALA A 437 -53.80 14.92 -11.83
CA ALA A 437 -53.11 13.63 -11.81
C ALA A 437 -51.96 13.59 -12.84
N GLY A 438 -50.99 12.71 -12.60
CA GLY A 438 -49.85 12.49 -13.48
C GLY A 438 -48.86 11.51 -12.86
N ASN A 439 -47.76 11.27 -13.58
CA ASN A 439 -46.74 10.29 -13.23
C ASN A 439 -45.39 10.96 -13.05
N ILE A 440 -44.60 10.45 -12.10
CA ILE A 440 -43.18 10.81 -11.94
C ILE A 440 -42.34 9.55 -12.09
N ASN A 441 -41.33 9.60 -12.98
CA ASN A 441 -40.39 8.51 -13.19
C ASN A 441 -38.95 8.96 -12.95
N SER A 442 -38.14 8.11 -12.32
CA SER A 442 -36.69 8.32 -12.18
C SER A 442 -35.89 7.63 -13.30
N ASP A 443 -34.88 8.29 -13.85
CA ASP A 443 -33.92 7.69 -14.78
C ASP A 443 -33.10 6.53 -14.18
N SER A 444 -32.82 6.63 -12.88
CA SER A 444 -32.02 5.67 -12.11
C SER A 444 -32.83 4.46 -11.63
N GLY A 445 -34.11 4.38 -12.02
CA GLY A 445 -35.05 3.34 -11.59
C GLY A 445 -35.47 3.47 -10.11
N GLY A 446 -36.48 2.69 -9.70
CA GLY A 446 -36.97 2.64 -8.33
C GLY A 446 -38.14 3.58 -8.01
N ILE A 447 -38.30 4.69 -8.73
CA ILE A 447 -39.44 5.62 -8.58
C ILE A 447 -40.29 5.64 -9.86
N THR A 448 -41.56 5.28 -9.70
CA THR A 448 -42.65 5.26 -10.71
C THR A 448 -43.97 5.66 -10.05
N CYS A 449 -44.10 6.93 -9.67
CA CYS A 449 -45.33 7.47 -9.06
C CYS A 449 -46.49 7.55 -10.06
N PRO A 450 -47.75 7.36 -9.61
CA PRO A 450 -48.20 7.18 -8.23
C PRO A 450 -48.02 5.75 -7.65
N GLY A 451 -47.46 4.81 -8.42
CA GLY A 451 -47.28 3.41 -7.99
C GLY A 451 -46.22 3.24 -6.90
N ASN A 452 -44.94 3.30 -7.26
CA ASN A 452 -43.84 3.28 -6.28
C ASN A 452 -43.19 4.66 -6.20
N CYS A 453 -43.32 5.31 -5.05
CA CYS A 453 -42.89 6.68 -4.87
C CYS A 453 -41.66 6.86 -3.98
N SER A 454 -40.95 5.78 -3.65
CA SER A 454 -39.78 5.87 -2.78
C SER A 454 -38.74 4.83 -3.15
N ALA A 455 -37.47 5.24 -3.21
CA ALA A 455 -36.35 4.35 -3.44
C ALA A 455 -35.10 4.81 -2.68
N THR A 456 -34.19 3.88 -2.42
CA THR A 456 -32.90 4.18 -1.77
C THR A 456 -31.79 4.19 -2.81
N TYR A 457 -30.83 5.11 -2.67
CA TYR A 457 -29.72 5.27 -3.59
C TYR A 457 -28.38 5.35 -2.85
N SER A 458 -27.27 5.02 -3.51
CA SER A 458 -25.94 5.28 -2.92
C SER A 458 -25.75 6.78 -2.74
N THR A 459 -25.12 7.19 -1.64
CA THR A 459 -24.88 8.61 -1.34
C THR A 459 -24.14 9.30 -2.49
N GLY A 460 -24.64 10.47 -2.91
CA GLY A 460 -24.09 11.25 -4.01
C GLY A 460 -24.62 10.87 -5.39
N SER A 461 -25.49 9.86 -5.50
CA SER A 461 -26.17 9.54 -6.76
C SER A 461 -26.99 10.74 -7.23
N VAL A 462 -26.95 11.03 -8.53
CA VAL A 462 -27.74 12.08 -9.18
C VAL A 462 -28.91 11.41 -9.89
N VAL A 463 -30.12 11.65 -9.40
CA VAL A 463 -31.37 11.06 -9.94
C VAL A 463 -32.14 12.14 -10.69
N LEU A 464 -32.50 11.89 -11.95
CA LEU A 464 -33.36 12.75 -12.75
C LEU A 464 -34.82 12.27 -12.65
N LEU A 465 -35.67 13.10 -12.05
CA LEU A 465 -37.11 12.92 -11.98
C LEU A 465 -37.78 13.60 -13.17
N THR A 466 -38.55 12.84 -13.94
CA THR A 466 -39.30 13.30 -15.11
C THR A 466 -40.77 13.32 -14.78
N GLU A 467 -41.43 14.45 -15.05
CA GLU A 467 -42.86 14.63 -14.89
C GLU A 467 -43.63 14.31 -16.18
N ALA A 468 -44.82 13.75 -16.04
CA ALA A 468 -45.73 13.45 -17.13
C ALA A 468 -47.17 13.67 -16.64
N PRO A 469 -47.81 14.81 -16.93
CA PRO A 469 -49.18 15.09 -16.52
C PRO A 469 -50.14 14.23 -17.32
N ASP A 470 -51.23 13.79 -16.67
CA ASP A 470 -52.32 13.13 -17.39
C ASP A 470 -53.01 14.10 -18.35
N SER A 471 -53.76 13.57 -19.31
CA SER A 471 -54.44 14.36 -20.35
C SER A 471 -55.37 15.47 -19.83
N ASN A 472 -55.83 15.38 -18.58
CA ASN A 472 -56.71 16.33 -17.89
C ASN A 472 -56.01 17.21 -16.85
N SER A 473 -54.68 17.23 -16.85
CA SER A 473 -53.87 17.90 -15.83
C SER A 473 -52.76 18.73 -16.47
N ILE A 474 -52.28 19.72 -15.73
CA ILE A 474 -51.04 20.43 -16.01
C ILE A 474 -50.08 20.25 -14.84
N PHE A 475 -48.77 20.25 -15.13
CA PHE A 475 -47.76 20.24 -14.08
C PHE A 475 -47.74 21.61 -13.40
N GLY A 476 -48.06 21.62 -12.10
CA GLY A 476 -48.06 22.80 -11.25
C GLY A 476 -46.71 23.13 -10.62
N GLY A 477 -45.69 22.30 -10.86
CA GLY A 477 -44.31 22.53 -10.44
C GLY A 477 -43.81 21.57 -9.36
N TRP A 478 -42.49 21.61 -9.17
CA TRP A 478 -41.78 20.91 -8.11
C TRP A 478 -41.66 21.77 -6.86
N SER A 479 -41.71 21.13 -5.69
CA SER A 479 -41.37 21.76 -4.42
C SER A 479 -40.71 20.75 -3.46
N GLY A 480 -39.97 21.24 -2.47
CA GLY A 480 -39.24 20.39 -1.53
C GLY A 480 -37.87 19.95 -2.03
N GLY A 481 -36.88 19.92 -1.13
CA GLY A 481 -35.48 19.61 -1.47
C GLY A 481 -34.86 20.61 -2.47
N PRO A 482 -33.97 20.17 -3.38
CA PRO A 482 -33.35 21.02 -4.40
C PRO A 482 -34.28 21.35 -5.59
N CYS A 483 -35.47 20.75 -5.68
CA CYS A 483 -36.40 20.95 -6.77
C CYS A 483 -37.36 22.13 -6.49
N THR A 484 -37.19 23.23 -7.20
CA THR A 484 -38.06 24.43 -7.09
C THR A 484 -38.57 24.92 -8.45
N LEU A 485 -38.36 24.15 -9.52
CA LEU A 485 -38.73 24.51 -10.88
C LEU A 485 -40.25 24.44 -11.08
N ILE A 486 -40.81 25.44 -11.76
CA ILE A 486 -42.23 25.50 -12.14
C ILE A 486 -42.58 24.57 -13.32
N SER A 487 -41.57 24.14 -14.10
CA SER A 487 -41.72 23.20 -15.23
C SER A 487 -40.39 22.50 -15.55
N GLY A 488 -40.45 21.32 -16.17
CA GLY A 488 -39.28 20.54 -16.60
C GLY A 488 -38.78 19.54 -15.56
N ASN A 489 -37.84 18.68 -15.96
CA ASN A 489 -37.33 17.59 -15.12
C ASN A 489 -36.52 18.12 -13.93
N CYS A 490 -36.57 17.43 -12.79
CA CYS A 490 -35.76 17.77 -11.62
C CYS A 490 -34.58 16.81 -11.44
N SER A 491 -33.37 17.35 -11.32
CA SER A 491 -32.17 16.60 -10.93
C SER A 491 -31.92 16.71 -9.43
N VAL A 492 -31.78 15.57 -8.75
CA VAL A 492 -31.61 15.49 -7.29
C VAL A 492 -30.33 14.71 -6.96
N THR A 493 -29.40 15.35 -6.26
CA THR A 493 -28.30 14.63 -5.60
C THR A 493 -28.81 14.05 -4.28
N VAL A 494 -28.76 12.71 -4.15
CA VAL A 494 -29.23 11.97 -2.98
C VAL A 494 -28.07 11.75 -2.01
N ASP A 495 -27.84 12.70 -1.12
CA ASP A 495 -26.80 12.69 -0.08
C ASP A 495 -27.36 12.37 1.32
N THR A 496 -28.63 12.73 1.56
CA THR A 496 -29.42 12.40 2.75
C THR A 496 -30.82 11.95 2.33
N ASP A 497 -31.64 11.53 3.29
CA ASP A 497 -33.06 11.34 3.04
C ASP A 497 -33.68 12.64 2.52
N LYS A 498 -34.42 12.55 1.42
CA LYS A 498 -35.06 13.67 0.74
C LYS A 498 -36.48 13.31 0.31
N THR A 499 -37.36 14.30 0.31
CA THR A 499 -38.71 14.16 -0.23
C THR A 499 -38.98 15.32 -1.19
N ILE A 500 -39.34 14.97 -2.42
CA ILE A 500 -39.69 15.91 -3.49
C ILE A 500 -41.19 15.84 -3.72
N LYS A 501 -41.82 17.00 -3.82
CA LYS A 501 -43.25 17.12 -4.08
C LYS A 501 -43.48 17.58 -5.51
N ALA A 502 -44.27 16.81 -6.25
CA ALA A 502 -44.74 17.09 -7.59
C ALA A 502 -46.21 17.53 -7.52
N THR A 503 -46.51 18.76 -7.93
CA THR A 503 -47.90 19.23 -7.91
C THR A 503 -48.49 19.11 -9.30
N PHE A 504 -49.65 18.46 -9.42
CA PHE A 504 -50.45 18.45 -10.64
C PHE A 504 -51.76 19.18 -10.36
N THR A 505 -52.15 20.08 -11.25
CA THR A 505 -53.41 20.81 -11.15
C THR A 505 -54.32 20.39 -12.30
N LYS A 506 -55.63 20.30 -12.05
CA LYS A 506 -56.59 19.98 -13.09
C LYS A 506 -56.54 21.07 -14.16
N ALA A 507 -56.42 20.67 -15.43
CA ALA A 507 -56.43 21.60 -16.54
C ALA A 507 -57.82 22.22 -16.72
N ASP A 508 -57.87 23.53 -16.93
CA ASP A 508 -59.13 24.25 -17.15
C ASP A 508 -59.83 23.72 -18.41
N ASN A 509 -61.15 23.53 -18.36
CA ASN A 509 -61.86 22.98 -19.52
C ASN A 509 -61.97 24.02 -20.65
N ALA A 510 -62.24 25.27 -20.31
CA ALA A 510 -62.23 26.40 -21.22
C ALA A 510 -61.62 27.63 -20.54
N ARG A 511 -61.19 28.62 -21.31
CA ARG A 511 -60.72 29.91 -20.79
C ARG A 511 -61.08 31.08 -21.69
N ILE A 512 -61.25 32.25 -21.10
CA ILE A 512 -61.28 33.54 -21.79
C ILE A 512 -60.12 34.36 -21.27
N GLY A 513 -59.14 34.66 -22.14
CA GLY A 513 -57.86 35.20 -21.69
C GLY A 513 -57.18 34.22 -20.71
N THR A 514 -56.97 34.65 -19.47
CA THR A 514 -56.43 33.83 -18.38
C THR A 514 -57.50 33.33 -17.40
N THR A 515 -58.78 33.67 -17.62
CA THR A 515 -59.88 33.30 -16.72
C THR A 515 -60.41 31.92 -17.08
N PRO A 516 -60.38 30.95 -16.14
CA PRO A 516 -60.79 29.58 -16.41
C PRO A 516 -62.30 29.35 -16.23
N TYR A 517 -62.83 28.39 -16.98
CA TYR A 517 -64.22 27.95 -16.93
C TYR A 517 -64.30 26.43 -17.00
N THR A 518 -65.16 25.85 -16.19
CA THR A 518 -65.40 24.39 -16.14
C THR A 518 -66.46 23.93 -17.12
N THR A 519 -67.41 24.79 -17.48
CA THR A 519 -68.49 24.55 -18.45
C THR A 519 -68.38 25.51 -19.62
N LEU A 520 -68.90 25.11 -20.78
CA LEU A 520 -69.04 26.05 -21.90
C LEU A 520 -70.16 27.05 -21.61
N THR A 521 -71.22 26.65 -20.91
CA THR A 521 -72.33 27.54 -20.53
C THR A 521 -71.82 28.79 -19.81
N ASP A 522 -70.95 28.61 -18.80
CA ASP A 522 -70.40 29.73 -18.04
C ASP A 522 -69.41 30.56 -18.85
N ALA A 523 -68.60 29.92 -19.69
CA ALA A 523 -67.66 30.63 -20.57
C ALA A 523 -68.42 31.54 -21.55
N PHE A 524 -69.49 31.04 -22.17
CA PHE A 524 -70.29 31.81 -23.11
C PHE A 524 -71.03 32.97 -22.44
N ALA A 525 -71.53 32.79 -21.22
CA ALA A 525 -72.15 33.86 -20.42
C ALA A 525 -71.20 35.03 -20.14
N HIS A 526 -69.88 34.79 -20.13
CA HIS A 526 -68.84 35.79 -19.85
C HIS A 526 -68.02 36.20 -21.07
N SER A 527 -68.47 35.84 -22.28
CA SER A 527 -67.67 35.97 -23.52
C SER A 527 -67.57 37.37 -24.12
N ALA A 528 -68.05 38.40 -23.43
CA ALA A 528 -68.13 39.77 -23.95
C ALA A 528 -66.75 40.26 -24.44
N ASN A 529 -66.60 40.33 -25.76
CA ASN A 529 -65.37 40.73 -26.48
C ASN A 529 -64.14 39.81 -26.27
N GLY A 530 -64.31 38.61 -25.72
CA GLY A 530 -63.25 37.63 -25.49
C GLY A 530 -63.29 36.43 -26.46
N ILE A 531 -62.15 35.78 -26.67
CA ILE A 531 -62.08 34.49 -27.39
C ILE A 531 -62.17 33.37 -26.35
N ILE A 532 -63.17 32.52 -26.49
CA ILE A 532 -63.27 31.28 -25.72
C ILE A 532 -62.33 30.27 -26.36
N LEU A 533 -61.34 29.83 -25.59
CA LEU A 533 -60.51 28.68 -25.93
C LEU A 533 -61.05 27.48 -25.17
N ALA A 534 -61.30 26.36 -25.82
CA ALA A 534 -61.85 25.15 -25.19
C ALA A 534 -60.99 23.93 -25.50
N ARG A 535 -60.83 23.07 -24.48
CA ARG A 535 -60.06 21.83 -24.62
C ARG A 535 -60.73 20.85 -25.57
N SER A 536 -59.93 20.02 -26.21
CA SER A 536 -60.38 18.91 -27.08
C SER A 536 -60.96 17.75 -26.26
N ILE A 537 -62.05 18.00 -25.56
CA ILE A 537 -62.79 17.04 -24.74
C ILE A 537 -64.27 17.07 -25.10
N GLU A 538 -65.03 16.14 -24.53
CA GLU A 538 -66.49 16.13 -24.61
C GLU A 538 -67.09 16.96 -23.46
N PHE A 539 -67.89 17.95 -23.80
CA PHE A 539 -68.69 18.75 -22.89
C PHE A 539 -70.13 18.25 -22.90
N SER A 540 -70.59 17.73 -21.77
CA SER A 540 -71.98 17.30 -21.58
C SER A 540 -72.75 18.36 -20.79
N GLU A 541 -73.29 19.35 -21.51
CA GLU A 541 -74.08 20.43 -20.92
C GLU A 541 -75.55 20.00 -20.82
N THR A 542 -76.18 20.21 -19.66
CA THR A 542 -77.59 19.84 -19.46
C THR A 542 -78.57 20.90 -19.97
N GLN A 543 -78.08 22.10 -20.24
CA GLN A 543 -78.83 23.24 -20.77
C GLN A 543 -78.32 23.59 -22.17
N PRO A 544 -79.18 24.11 -23.08
CA PRO A 544 -78.74 24.64 -24.35
C PRO A 544 -77.70 25.74 -24.19
N LEU A 545 -76.59 25.63 -24.93
CA LEU A 545 -75.55 26.65 -24.94
C LEU A 545 -76.08 27.88 -25.70
N THR A 546 -76.47 28.91 -24.96
CA THR A 546 -77.14 30.09 -25.54
C THR A 546 -76.14 31.22 -25.83
N VAL A 547 -76.08 31.66 -27.09
CA VAL A 547 -75.30 32.82 -27.52
C VAL A 547 -76.19 34.06 -27.57
N LEU A 548 -75.84 35.08 -26.77
CA LEU A 548 -76.60 36.33 -26.65
C LEU A 548 -75.84 37.58 -27.15
N ILE A 549 -74.52 37.47 -27.33
CA ILE A 549 -73.61 38.54 -27.75
C ILE A 549 -72.61 37.99 -28.80
N PRO A 550 -71.91 38.85 -29.57
CA PRO A 550 -70.87 38.40 -30.49
C PRO A 550 -69.72 37.67 -29.76
N THR A 551 -69.47 36.42 -30.14
CA THR A 551 -68.50 35.53 -29.46
C THR A 551 -67.63 34.80 -30.49
N VAL A 552 -66.35 34.61 -30.16
CA VAL A 552 -65.44 33.73 -30.93
C VAL A 552 -65.12 32.51 -30.09
N PHE A 553 -65.43 31.33 -30.59
CA PHE A 553 -65.11 30.04 -29.98
C PHE A 553 -64.03 29.33 -30.78
N LYS A 554 -62.98 28.87 -30.08
CA LYS A 554 -61.93 28.02 -30.65
C LYS A 554 -61.76 26.78 -29.78
N GLY A 555 -62.17 25.63 -30.30
CA GLY A 555 -61.95 24.33 -29.70
C GLY A 555 -60.66 23.67 -30.20
N GLY A 556 -60.39 22.46 -29.70
CA GLY A 556 -59.20 21.69 -30.11
C GLY A 556 -57.93 21.95 -29.29
N TYR A 557 -58.04 22.56 -28.11
CA TYR A 557 -56.86 22.88 -27.32
C TYR A 557 -56.41 21.70 -26.42
N ASN A 558 -55.09 21.56 -26.24
CA ASN A 558 -54.52 20.65 -25.25
C ASN A 558 -54.64 21.25 -23.83
N ALA A 559 -54.22 20.52 -22.80
CA ALA A 559 -54.35 20.92 -21.38
C ALA A 559 -53.67 22.26 -21.03
N ASP A 560 -52.60 22.62 -21.73
CA ASP A 560 -51.87 23.89 -21.60
C ASP A 560 -52.41 25.01 -22.51
N PHE A 561 -53.47 24.71 -23.27
CA PHE A 561 -54.03 25.57 -24.31
C PHE A 561 -53.05 26.01 -25.39
N THR A 562 -52.09 25.16 -25.74
CA THR A 562 -51.42 25.22 -27.04
C THR A 562 -52.35 24.66 -28.13
N SER A 563 -52.38 25.31 -29.30
CA SER A 563 -53.31 24.93 -30.38
C SER A 563 -52.90 23.58 -30.98
N ASN A 564 -53.81 22.60 -30.98
CA ASN A 564 -53.66 21.37 -31.75
C ASN A 564 -54.58 21.47 -32.98
N ILE A 565 -53.97 21.57 -34.15
CA ILE A 565 -54.65 22.04 -35.39
C ILE A 565 -55.66 21.00 -35.92
N ASP A 566 -55.57 19.75 -35.46
CA ASP A 566 -56.36 18.61 -35.97
C ASP A 566 -57.36 18.02 -34.96
N SER A 567 -57.50 18.60 -33.77
CA SER A 567 -58.41 18.09 -32.73
C SER A 567 -59.66 18.96 -32.57
N LEU A 568 -60.80 18.35 -32.20
CA LEU A 568 -62.10 19.01 -32.07
C LEU A 568 -62.60 18.93 -30.64
N THR A 569 -63.09 20.04 -30.11
CA THR A 569 -63.95 20.03 -28.91
C THR A 569 -65.32 19.50 -29.30
N THR A 570 -65.91 18.60 -28.49
CA THR A 570 -67.25 18.06 -28.74
C THR A 570 -68.23 18.62 -27.72
N LEU A 571 -69.35 19.18 -28.16
CA LEU A 571 -70.49 19.54 -27.33
C LEU A 571 -71.59 18.49 -27.53
N ILE A 572 -72.03 17.85 -26.45
CA ILE A 572 -73.21 16.98 -26.43
C ILE A 572 -74.40 17.83 -26.00
N GLY A 573 -75.32 18.11 -26.93
CA GLY A 573 -76.47 18.99 -26.69
C GLY A 573 -76.74 19.97 -27.82
N SER A 574 -77.49 21.04 -27.53
CA SER A 574 -77.85 22.07 -28.50
C SER A 574 -77.07 23.37 -28.30
N LEU A 575 -76.79 24.04 -29.42
CA LEU A 575 -76.15 25.35 -29.49
C LEU A 575 -77.17 26.33 -30.10
N ASP A 576 -77.70 27.23 -29.29
CA ASP A 576 -78.78 28.14 -29.67
C ASP A 576 -78.26 29.58 -29.78
N ILE A 577 -78.32 30.15 -30.98
CA ILE A 577 -77.96 31.56 -31.23
C ILE A 577 -79.22 32.40 -31.19
N GLN A 578 -79.53 33.00 -30.04
CA GLN A 578 -80.76 33.79 -29.85
C GLN A 578 -80.56 35.26 -30.22
N SER A 579 -79.42 35.86 -29.87
CA SER A 579 -79.03 37.21 -30.28
C SER A 579 -77.50 37.31 -30.45
N GLY A 580 -77.02 38.13 -31.41
CA GLY A 580 -75.58 38.26 -31.69
C GLY A 580 -75.07 37.37 -32.84
N SER A 581 -73.78 36.99 -32.80
CA SER A 581 -73.11 36.18 -33.82
C SER A 581 -72.05 35.27 -33.22
N LEU A 582 -71.92 34.03 -33.69
CA LEU A 582 -70.91 33.10 -33.23
C LEU A 582 -69.93 32.74 -34.37
N ALA A 583 -68.64 33.00 -34.16
CA ALA A 583 -67.58 32.47 -35.02
C ALA A 583 -66.96 31.24 -34.35
N VAL A 584 -66.98 30.09 -35.04
CA VAL A 584 -66.55 28.80 -34.49
C VAL A 584 -65.35 28.25 -35.26
N GLN A 585 -64.36 27.77 -34.52
CA GLN A 585 -63.27 26.95 -35.02
C GLN A 585 -63.13 25.72 -34.11
N GLY A 586 -62.94 24.52 -34.67
CA GLY A 586 -62.59 23.33 -33.88
C GLY A 586 -63.69 22.78 -32.96
N LEU A 587 -64.97 22.94 -33.29
CA LEU A 587 -66.12 22.42 -32.52
C LEU A 587 -66.90 21.39 -33.34
N THR A 588 -67.30 20.30 -32.69
CA THR A 588 -68.33 19.37 -33.17
C THR A 588 -69.50 19.42 -32.20
N VAL A 589 -70.74 19.47 -32.72
CA VAL A 589 -71.96 19.36 -31.92
C VAL A 589 -72.60 18.01 -32.23
N ARG A 590 -72.95 17.24 -31.20
CA ARG A 590 -73.50 15.89 -31.30
C ARG A 590 -74.83 15.74 -30.58
#